data_AF-A0A3B8Y2V6-F1
#
_entry.id   AF-A0A3B8Y2V6-F1
#
_cell.length_a   1.000
_cell.length_b   1.000
_cell.length_c   1.000
_cell.angle_alpha   90.00
_cell.angle_beta   90.00
_cell.angle_gamma   90.00
#
_symmetry.space_group_name_H-M   'P 1'
#
loop_
_entity.id
_entity.type
_entity.pdbx_description
1 polymer ?
#
loop_
_entity_poly.entity_id
_entity_poly.type
_entity_poly.pdbx_seq_one_letter_code
_entity_poly.pdbx_strand_id
1 'polypeptide(L)'
;MIQAIKPLKAVWYKRLVRELPYLDGEKCHSILNWLLSCESDSPLASPELDILNQRLAYRYRILHQRYLFVDSHQAYRQLISRLGSVLLSINSVQTWITKQSQSRQETLRLIQKLIHELLDNDSNLQNKLSRIPQYTTDAHLSKALVLATIEEYCMYPIHGQPLLLHLLRQYLKCQLQAQTNQAA
;
A
#
# COMPACT_ATOMS: atom_id res chain seq x y z
N MET A 1 8.11 -24.67 9.04
CA MET A 1 7.47 -23.36 8.74
C MET A 1 7.04 -22.58 10.00
N ILE A 2 6.30 -23.14 10.97
CA ILE A 2 5.76 -22.36 12.12
C ILE A 2 6.80 -21.98 13.20
N GLN A 3 7.89 -22.74 13.37
CA GLN A 3 8.87 -22.49 14.45
C GLN A 3 9.81 -21.30 14.21
N ALA A 4 10.14 -20.96 12.95
CA ALA A 4 11.07 -19.86 12.63
C ALA A 4 10.44 -18.46 12.79
N ILE A 5 9.11 -18.35 12.68
CA ILE A 5 8.38 -17.06 12.79
C ILE A 5 8.07 -16.71 14.26
N LYS A 6 8.04 -17.70 15.16
CA LYS A 6 7.83 -17.48 16.61
C LYS A 6 8.80 -16.47 17.25
N PRO A 7 10.13 -16.56 17.05
CA PRO A 7 11.05 -15.56 17.60
C PRO A 7 10.80 -14.18 17.00
N LEU A 8 10.51 -14.09 15.70
CA LEU A 8 10.22 -12.82 15.03
C LEU A 8 8.93 -12.16 15.57
N LYS A 9 7.87 -12.95 15.77
CA LYS A 9 6.62 -12.47 16.37
C LYS A 9 6.85 -11.88 17.77
N ALA A 10 7.66 -12.55 18.60
CA ALA A 10 7.97 -12.07 19.95
C ALA A 10 8.80 -10.77 19.93
N VAL A 11 9.78 -10.67 19.02
CA VAL A 11 10.59 -9.46 18.85
C VAL A 11 9.71 -8.28 18.41
N TRP A 12 8.84 -8.49 17.41
CA TRP A 12 7.94 -7.45 16.92
C TRP A 12 6.89 -7.04 17.96
N TYR A 13 6.34 -7.99 18.73
CA TYR A 13 5.41 -7.65 19.81
C TYR A 13 6.08 -6.76 20.88
N LYS A 14 7.27 -7.16 21.36
CA LYS A 14 8.05 -6.34 22.31
C LYS A 14 8.34 -4.95 21.77
N ARG A 15 8.68 -4.88 20.47
CA ARG A 15 8.94 -3.62 19.78
C ARG A 15 7.68 -2.73 19.73
N LEU A 16 6.53 -3.29 19.35
CA LEU A 16 5.26 -2.57 19.28
C LEU A 16 4.85 -2.03 20.65
N VAL A 17 4.92 -2.84 21.71
CA VAL A 17 4.59 -2.40 23.08
C VAL A 17 5.53 -1.27 23.55
N ARG A 18 6.81 -1.32 23.18
CA ARG A 18 7.78 -0.28 23.53
C ARG A 18 7.57 1.02 22.74
N GLU A 19 7.31 0.91 21.44
CA GLU A 19 7.19 2.07 20.53
C GLU A 19 5.78 2.69 20.57
N LEU A 20 4.77 1.94 21.01
CA LEU A 20 3.36 2.36 21.06
C LEU A 20 2.75 2.10 22.45
N PRO A 21 3.26 2.75 23.52
CA PRO A 21 2.76 2.52 24.88
C PRO A 21 1.30 2.97 25.08
N TYR A 22 0.78 3.80 24.18
CA TYR A 22 -0.58 4.35 24.22
C TYR A 22 -1.64 3.45 23.56
N LEU A 23 -1.22 2.35 22.92
CA LEU A 23 -2.15 1.40 22.30
C LEU A 23 -2.40 0.22 23.21
N ASP A 24 -3.66 -0.20 23.29
CA ASP A 24 -4.05 -1.40 24.02
C ASP A 24 -3.37 -2.66 23.46
N GLY A 25 -3.22 -3.66 24.34
CA GLY A 25 -2.63 -4.94 23.97
C GLY A 25 -3.33 -5.63 22.79
N GLU A 26 -4.64 -5.42 22.64
CA GLU A 26 -5.41 -5.92 21.50
C GLU A 26 -5.01 -5.24 20.19
N LYS A 27 -4.86 -3.92 20.17
CA LYS A 27 -4.44 -3.17 18.98
C LYS A 27 -3.02 -3.53 18.56
N CYS A 28 -2.12 -3.76 19.52
CA CYS A 28 -0.78 -4.28 19.24
C CYS A 28 -0.83 -5.68 18.60
N HIS A 29 -1.71 -6.57 19.07
CA HIS A 29 -1.91 -7.88 18.47
C HIS A 29 -2.52 -7.79 17.07
N SER A 30 -3.48 -6.88 16.84
CA SER A 30 -4.06 -6.61 15.53
C SER A 30 -2.99 -6.18 14.51
N ILE A 31 -2.15 -5.21 14.89
CA ILE A 31 -1.05 -4.73 14.04
C ILE A 31 -0.06 -5.86 13.76
N LEU A 32 0.28 -6.66 14.76
CA LEU A 32 1.19 -7.80 14.61
C LEU A 32 0.63 -8.87 13.67
N ASN A 33 -0.65 -9.21 13.78
CA ASN A 33 -1.31 -10.17 12.91
C ASN A 33 -1.38 -9.65 11.47
N TRP A 34 -1.66 -8.35 11.29
CA TRP A 34 -1.63 -7.71 9.98
C TRP A 34 -0.24 -7.70 9.36
N LEU A 35 0.80 -7.38 10.14
CA LEU A 35 2.20 -7.39 9.68
C LEU A 35 2.57 -8.77 9.13
N LEU A 36 2.18 -9.84 9.83
CA LEU A 36 2.52 -11.22 9.48
C LEU A 36 1.62 -11.84 8.39
N SER A 37 0.47 -11.26 8.07
CA SER A 37 -0.52 -11.88 7.18
C SER A 37 -0.22 -11.78 5.68
N CYS A 38 0.70 -10.91 5.27
CA CYS A 38 1.05 -10.74 3.85
C CYS A 38 2.16 -11.66 3.36
N GLU A 39 2.75 -12.47 4.24
CA GLU A 39 3.96 -13.26 3.94
C GLU A 39 3.63 -14.78 3.86
N SER A 40 2.35 -15.14 3.86
CA SER A 40 1.89 -16.53 3.70
C SER A 40 1.99 -17.06 2.26
N ASP A 41 2.26 -16.20 1.28
CA ASP A 41 2.13 -16.54 -0.14
C ASP A 41 3.48 -16.88 -0.81
N SER A 42 4.59 -16.91 -0.07
CA SER A 42 5.89 -17.34 -0.60
C SER A 42 6.56 -18.36 0.34
N PRO A 43 7.07 -19.50 -0.18
CA PRO A 43 7.75 -20.51 0.65
C PRO A 43 9.12 -19.99 1.08
N LEU A 44 9.26 -19.60 2.35
CA LEU A 44 10.46 -18.91 2.81
C LEU A 44 11.63 -19.84 3.20
N ALA A 45 12.82 -19.68 2.60
CA ALA A 45 14.09 -20.25 3.06
C ALA A 45 14.82 -19.35 4.09
N SER A 46 15.76 -19.88 4.88
CA SER A 46 16.43 -19.18 6.00
C SER A 46 17.10 -17.81 5.72
N PRO A 47 17.70 -17.48 4.56
CA PRO A 47 18.20 -16.11 4.28
C PRO A 47 17.10 -15.06 4.11
N GLU A 48 15.84 -15.48 4.19
CA GLU A 48 14.68 -14.63 3.93
C GLU A 48 14.10 -14.00 5.20
N LEU A 49 14.60 -14.35 6.39
CA LEU A 49 14.16 -13.74 7.65
C LEU A 49 14.57 -12.27 7.77
N ASP A 50 15.75 -11.90 7.28
CA ASP A 50 16.20 -10.50 7.28
C ASP A 50 15.43 -9.68 6.25
N ILE A 51 15.19 -10.24 5.06
CA ILE A 51 14.36 -9.63 4.00
C ILE A 51 12.93 -9.45 4.51
N LEU A 52 12.38 -10.48 5.16
CA LEU A 52 11.08 -10.43 5.83
C LEU A 52 11.06 -9.33 6.88
N ASN A 53 12.04 -9.27 7.77
CA ASN A 53 12.09 -8.25 8.82
C ASN A 53 12.19 -6.82 8.23
N GLN A 54 12.93 -6.64 7.14
CA GLN A 54 12.98 -5.37 6.41
C GLN A 54 11.63 -4.99 5.81
N ARG A 55 10.90 -5.94 5.22
CA ARG A 55 9.53 -5.71 4.72
C ARG A 55 8.57 -5.35 5.84
N LEU A 56 8.57 -6.10 6.94
CA LEU A 56 7.77 -5.80 8.13
C LEU A 56 8.09 -4.40 8.66
N ALA A 57 9.36 -4.02 8.71
CA ALA A 57 9.78 -2.69 9.15
C ALA A 57 9.34 -1.57 8.20
N TYR A 58 9.41 -1.80 6.89
CA TYR A 58 8.92 -0.84 5.91
C TYR A 58 7.41 -0.63 6.07
N ARG A 59 6.66 -1.73 6.20
CA ARG A 59 5.20 -1.72 6.36
C ARG A 59 4.75 -1.06 7.67
N TYR A 60 5.42 -1.41 8.77
CA TYR A 60 5.22 -0.75 10.07
C TYR A 60 5.49 0.75 9.99
N ARG A 61 6.58 1.14 9.31
CA ARG A 61 6.94 2.56 9.14
C ARG A 61 5.85 3.33 8.38
N ILE A 62 5.29 2.75 7.32
CA ILE A 62 4.17 3.35 6.58
C ILE A 62 2.98 3.57 7.51
N LEU A 63 2.57 2.53 8.24
CA LEU A 63 1.44 2.61 9.17
C LEU A 63 1.66 3.68 10.24
N HIS A 64 2.79 3.60 10.94
CA HIS A 64 3.11 4.47 12.08
C HIS A 64 3.23 5.95 11.69
N GLN A 65 3.96 6.24 10.60
CA GLN A 65 4.26 7.63 10.24
C GLN A 65 3.08 8.37 9.60
N ARG A 66 2.09 7.65 9.05
CA ARG A 66 1.11 8.26 8.13
C ARG A 66 -0.34 7.98 8.45
N TYR A 67 -0.63 6.86 9.10
CA TYR A 67 -2.02 6.38 9.18
C TYR A 67 -2.48 6.10 10.62
N LEU A 68 -1.56 5.76 11.53
CA LEU A 68 -1.93 5.28 12.86
C LEU A 68 -2.60 6.33 13.77
N PHE A 69 -2.15 7.59 13.69
CA PHE A 69 -2.61 8.70 14.55
C PHE A 69 -3.27 9.84 13.76
N VAL A 70 -3.73 9.53 12.55
CA VAL A 70 -4.22 10.53 11.60
C VAL A 70 -5.69 10.24 11.30
N ASP A 71 -6.51 11.29 11.26
CA ASP A 71 -7.92 11.18 10.86
C ASP A 71 -8.06 10.52 9.47
N SER A 72 -9.16 9.82 9.24
CA SER A 72 -9.43 9.12 7.97
C SER A 72 -9.33 10.00 6.73
N HIS A 73 -9.77 11.26 6.80
CA HIS A 73 -9.72 12.18 5.66
C HIS A 73 -8.28 12.64 5.38
N GLN A 74 -7.53 13.03 6.42
CA GLN A 74 -6.12 13.35 6.30
C GLN A 74 -5.29 12.16 5.83
N ALA A 75 -5.56 10.96 6.36
CA ALA A 75 -4.93 9.72 5.96
C ALA A 75 -5.10 9.45 4.45
N TYR A 76 -6.32 9.62 3.93
CA TYR A 76 -6.58 9.49 2.50
C TYR A 76 -5.84 10.55 1.66
N ARG A 77 -5.79 11.80 2.13
CA ARG A 77 -5.00 12.86 1.46
C ARG A 77 -3.51 12.54 1.44
N GLN A 78 -2.97 11.97 2.51
CA GLN A 78 -1.57 11.55 2.57
C GLN A 78 -1.26 10.43 1.57
N LEU A 79 -2.16 9.46 1.42
CA LEU A 79 -2.04 8.40 0.41
C LEU A 79 -1.98 8.99 -1.00
N ILE A 80 -2.95 9.83 -1.38
CA ILE A 80 -2.98 10.47 -2.71
C ILE A 80 -1.72 11.31 -2.94
N SER A 81 -1.33 12.13 -1.97
CA SER A 81 -0.15 12.98 -2.07
C SER A 81 1.11 12.16 -2.26
N ARG A 82 1.23 11.01 -1.58
CA ARG A 82 2.38 10.11 -1.73
C ARG A 82 2.42 9.50 -3.12
N LEU A 83 1.32 8.92 -3.58
CA LEU A 83 1.23 8.28 -4.88
C LEU A 83 1.53 9.30 -6.00
N GLY A 84 0.98 10.51 -5.88
CA GLY A 84 1.28 11.60 -6.79
C GLY A 84 2.76 12.00 -6.79
N SER A 85 3.38 12.13 -5.62
CA SER A 85 4.81 12.42 -5.53
C SER A 85 5.68 11.34 -6.20
N VAL A 86 5.32 10.06 -6.03
CA VAL A 86 6.04 8.95 -6.68
C VAL A 86 5.85 8.98 -8.19
N LEU A 87 4.63 9.18 -8.68
CA LEU A 87 4.38 9.32 -10.12
C LEU A 87 5.13 10.51 -10.71
N LEU A 88 5.12 11.65 -10.03
CA LEU A 88 5.87 12.84 -10.45
C LEU A 88 7.38 12.66 -10.38
N SER A 89 7.91 11.71 -9.60
CA SER A 89 9.35 11.42 -9.60
C SER A 89 9.82 10.67 -10.84
N ILE A 90 8.91 10.19 -11.68
CA ILE A 90 9.21 9.40 -12.88
C ILE A 90 9.22 10.34 -14.09
N ASN A 91 10.39 10.55 -14.70
CA ASN A 91 10.59 11.48 -15.82
C ASN A 91 9.62 11.26 -16.99
N SER A 92 9.29 10.00 -17.31
CA SER A 92 8.32 9.66 -18.37
C SER A 92 6.92 10.20 -18.06
N VAL A 93 6.53 10.20 -16.78
CA VAL A 93 5.23 10.71 -16.32
C VAL A 93 5.23 12.23 -16.32
N GLN A 94 6.30 12.87 -15.84
CA GLN A 94 6.44 14.33 -15.91
C GLN A 94 6.32 14.84 -17.35
N THR A 95 7.00 14.16 -18.28
CA THR A 95 6.98 14.49 -19.70
C THR A 95 5.57 14.31 -20.29
N TRP A 96 4.82 13.30 -19.85
CA TRP A 96 3.43 13.10 -20.29
C TRP A 96 2.48 14.17 -19.75
N ILE A 97 2.57 14.50 -18.45
CA ILE A 97 1.73 15.54 -17.82
C ILE A 97 1.97 16.89 -18.49
N THR A 98 3.23 17.25 -18.70
CA THR A 98 3.61 18.51 -19.36
C THR A 98 3.17 18.56 -20.83
N LYS A 99 3.23 17.44 -21.56
CA LYS A 99 2.78 17.37 -22.96
C LYS A 99 1.26 17.41 -23.13
N GLN A 100 0.49 16.86 -22.19
CA GLN A 100 -0.98 16.87 -22.28
C GLN A 100 -1.64 18.13 -21.70
N SER A 101 -0.87 19.12 -21.24
CA SER A 101 -1.40 20.30 -20.52
C SER A 101 -2.32 19.92 -19.36
N GLN A 102 -2.06 18.78 -18.69
CA GLN A 102 -2.96 18.33 -17.63
C GLN A 102 -2.85 19.23 -16.40
N SER A 103 -3.99 19.69 -15.89
CA SER A 103 -4.03 20.43 -14.64
C SER A 103 -3.68 19.51 -13.46
N ARG A 104 -3.18 20.10 -12.36
CA ARG A 104 -2.94 19.36 -11.11
C ARG A 104 -4.19 18.61 -10.63
N GLN A 105 -5.38 19.11 -10.94
CA GLN A 105 -6.66 18.45 -10.62
C GLN A 105 -6.90 17.19 -11.45
N GLU A 106 -6.49 17.18 -12.72
CA GLU A 106 -6.59 15.99 -13.58
C GLU A 106 -5.62 14.90 -13.15
N THR A 107 -4.41 15.26 -12.75
CA THR A 107 -3.47 14.30 -12.15
C THR A 107 -4.03 13.67 -10.87
N LEU A 108 -4.71 14.45 -10.02
CA LEU A 108 -5.38 13.94 -8.83
C LEU A 108 -6.53 12.99 -9.18
N ARG A 109 -7.37 13.35 -10.16
CA ARG A 109 -8.45 12.48 -10.67
C ARG A 109 -7.90 11.18 -11.25
N LEU A 110 -6.79 11.25 -11.97
CA LEU A 110 -6.10 10.09 -12.50
C LEU A 110 -5.63 9.15 -11.39
N ILE A 111 -4.95 9.69 -10.37
CA ILE A 111 -4.50 8.88 -9.21
C ILE A 111 -5.69 8.24 -8.51
N GLN A 112 -6.76 8.99 -8.27
CA GLN A 112 -7.98 8.45 -7.69
C GLN A 112 -8.53 7.32 -8.55
N LYS A 113 -8.60 7.50 -9.87
CA LYS A 113 -9.10 6.47 -10.79
C LYS A 113 -8.22 5.22 -10.80
N LEU A 114 -6.89 5.36 -10.80
CA LEU A 114 -5.97 4.22 -10.70
C LEU A 114 -6.15 3.44 -9.39
N ILE A 115 -6.38 4.13 -8.28
CA ILE A 115 -6.67 3.48 -6.99
C ILE A 115 -8.02 2.73 -7.06
N HIS A 116 -9.06 3.33 -7.66
CA HIS A 116 -10.35 2.64 -7.82
C HIS A 116 -10.21 1.42 -8.74
N GLU A 117 -9.53 1.55 -9.89
CA GLU A 117 -9.30 0.42 -10.80
C GLU A 117 -8.50 -0.70 -10.12
N LEU A 118 -7.53 -0.37 -9.26
CA LEU A 118 -6.83 -1.35 -8.42
C LEU A 118 -7.77 -2.06 -7.45
N LEU A 119 -8.59 -1.29 -6.74
CA LEU A 119 -9.52 -1.84 -5.77
C LEU A 119 -10.60 -2.71 -6.43
N ASP A 120 -10.99 -2.42 -7.66
CA ASP A 120 -12.05 -3.12 -8.38
C ASP A 120 -11.56 -4.34 -9.17
N ASN A 121 -10.36 -4.27 -9.77
CA ASN A 121 -9.88 -5.31 -10.69
C ASN A 121 -8.81 -6.24 -10.11
N ASP A 122 -8.14 -5.86 -9.01
CA ASP A 122 -7.07 -6.68 -8.43
C ASP A 122 -7.58 -7.60 -7.32
N SER A 123 -7.82 -8.87 -7.69
CA SER A 123 -8.29 -9.90 -6.77
C SER A 123 -7.29 -10.21 -5.64
N ASN A 124 -5.98 -10.04 -5.86
CA ASN A 124 -4.98 -10.25 -4.82
C ASN A 124 -5.03 -9.14 -3.77
N LEU A 125 -5.18 -7.89 -4.21
CA LEU A 125 -5.38 -6.76 -3.30
C LEU A 125 -6.69 -6.90 -2.53
N GLN A 126 -7.81 -7.22 -3.20
CA GLN A 126 -9.10 -7.44 -2.56
C GLN A 126 -9.03 -8.54 -1.50
N ASN A 127 -8.36 -9.66 -1.79
CA ASN A 127 -8.16 -10.75 -0.84
C ASN A 127 -7.32 -10.31 0.38
N LYS A 128 -6.33 -9.42 0.19
CA LYS A 128 -5.56 -8.86 1.31
C LYS A 128 -6.41 -7.90 2.16
N LEU A 129 -7.22 -7.08 1.53
CA LEU A 129 -8.08 -6.10 2.21
C LEU A 129 -9.24 -6.78 2.96
N SER A 130 -9.85 -7.84 2.41
CA SER A 130 -10.95 -8.57 3.04
C SER A 130 -10.55 -9.29 4.33
N ARG A 131 -9.25 -9.56 4.53
CA ARG A 131 -8.70 -10.15 5.75
C ARG A 131 -8.49 -9.12 6.87
N ILE A 132 -8.42 -7.82 6.57
CA ILE A 132 -8.13 -6.77 7.57
C ILE A 132 -9.20 -6.69 8.68
N PRO A 133 -10.51 -6.75 8.37
CA PRO A 133 -11.56 -6.81 9.41
C PRO A 133 -11.43 -7.99 10.36
N GLN A 134 -10.73 -9.06 9.97
CA GLN A 134 -10.52 -10.23 10.84
C GLN A 134 -9.45 -9.97 11.90
N TYR A 135 -8.58 -8.97 11.70
CA TYR A 135 -7.49 -8.65 12.63
C TYR A 135 -7.89 -7.63 13.69
N THR A 136 -8.89 -6.78 13.43
CA THR A 136 -9.29 -5.72 14.36
C THR A 136 -10.77 -5.37 14.25
N THR A 137 -11.39 -5.10 15.41
CA THR A 137 -12.75 -4.57 15.54
C THR A 137 -12.79 -3.05 15.57
N ASP A 138 -11.64 -2.38 15.72
CA ASP A 138 -11.52 -0.92 15.73
C ASP A 138 -11.59 -0.37 14.30
N ALA A 139 -12.60 0.46 14.03
CA ALA A 139 -12.83 1.02 12.70
C ALA A 139 -11.73 2.00 12.25
N HIS A 140 -11.11 2.71 13.19
CA HIS A 140 -10.00 3.62 12.89
C HIS A 140 -8.75 2.84 12.52
N LEU A 141 -8.41 1.83 13.32
CA LEU A 141 -7.27 0.96 13.05
C LEU A 141 -7.46 0.20 11.73
N SER A 142 -8.65 -0.37 11.49
CA SER A 142 -8.97 -1.07 10.24
C SER A 142 -8.71 -0.20 9.01
N LYS A 143 -9.20 1.05 9.02
CA LYS A 143 -8.94 2.02 7.93
C LYS A 143 -7.46 2.33 7.75
N ALA A 144 -6.72 2.53 8.85
CA ALA A 144 -5.29 2.78 8.79
C ALA A 144 -4.51 1.59 8.17
N LEU A 145 -4.89 0.35 8.53
CA LEU A 145 -4.31 -0.87 7.97
C LEU A 145 -4.63 -1.03 6.48
N VAL A 146 -5.85 -0.69 6.05
CA VAL A 146 -6.26 -0.69 4.63
C VAL A 146 -5.39 0.28 3.83
N LEU A 147 -5.28 1.54 4.28
CA LEU A 147 -4.50 2.57 3.58
C LEU A 147 -3.01 2.22 3.51
N ALA A 148 -2.44 1.71 4.60
CA ALA A 148 -1.06 1.26 4.62
C ALA A 148 -0.80 0.10 3.64
N THR A 149 -1.76 -0.84 3.52
CA THR A 149 -1.68 -1.97 2.58
C THR A 149 -1.77 -1.50 1.13
N ILE A 150 -2.64 -0.53 0.83
CA ILE A 150 -2.74 0.06 -0.52
C ILE A 150 -1.44 0.79 -0.87
N GLU A 151 -0.88 1.60 0.04
CA GLU A 151 0.38 2.29 -0.22
C GLU A 151 1.52 1.31 -0.50
N GLU A 152 1.68 0.29 0.34
CA GLU A 152 2.67 -0.76 0.15
C GLU A 152 2.52 -1.45 -1.21
N TYR A 153 1.29 -1.85 -1.56
CA TYR A 153 0.99 -2.56 -2.80
C TYR A 153 1.33 -1.71 -4.04
N CYS A 154 0.95 -0.43 -4.03
CA CYS A 154 1.28 0.50 -5.12
C CYS A 154 2.79 0.73 -5.26
N MET A 155 3.53 0.69 -4.16
CA MET A 155 4.99 0.85 -4.12
C MET A 155 5.75 -0.45 -4.39
N TYR A 156 5.06 -1.59 -4.46
CA TYR A 156 5.70 -2.88 -4.64
C TYR A 156 6.44 -2.92 -5.99
N PRO A 157 7.75 -3.24 -6.00
CA PRO A 157 8.53 -3.24 -7.23
C PRO A 157 8.22 -4.49 -8.05
N ILE A 158 7.66 -4.29 -9.24
CA ILE A 158 7.47 -5.31 -10.27
C ILE A 158 8.47 -5.02 -11.38
N HIS A 159 9.45 -5.92 -11.55
CA HIS A 159 10.58 -5.76 -12.49
C HIS A 159 11.37 -4.44 -12.28
N GLY A 160 11.57 -4.03 -11.03
CA GLY A 160 12.32 -2.81 -10.69
C GLY A 160 11.56 -1.50 -10.85
N GLN A 161 10.26 -1.55 -11.18
CA GLN A 161 9.38 -0.37 -11.26
C GLN A 161 8.18 -0.55 -10.32
N PRO A 162 7.66 0.52 -9.69
CA PRO A 162 6.48 0.40 -8.82
C PRO A 162 5.26 -0.06 -9.64
N LEU A 163 4.44 -0.95 -9.07
CA LEU A 163 3.18 -1.41 -9.70
C LEU A 163 2.33 -0.24 -10.21
N LEU A 164 2.32 0.87 -9.46
CA LEU A 164 1.64 2.11 -9.84
C LEU A 164 2.00 2.61 -11.25
N LEU A 165 3.24 2.44 -11.71
CA LEU A 165 3.67 2.84 -13.04
C LEU A 165 3.09 1.93 -14.14
N HIS A 166 3.00 0.63 -13.86
CA HIS A 166 2.41 -0.32 -14.81
C HIS A 166 0.92 -0.03 -15.02
N LEU A 167 0.20 0.27 -13.94
CA LEU A 167 -1.21 0.66 -13.99
C LEU A 167 -1.40 1.98 -14.74
N LEU A 168 -0.53 2.96 -14.51
CA LEU A 168 -0.55 4.20 -15.27
C LEU A 168 -0.35 3.94 -16.77
N ARG A 169 0.62 3.09 -17.16
CA ARG A 169 0.83 2.74 -18.58
C ARG A 169 -0.40 2.05 -19.19
N GLN A 170 -1.00 1.12 -18.46
CA GLN A 170 -2.22 0.43 -18.89
C GLN A 170 -3.36 1.44 -19.10
N TYR A 171 -3.56 2.35 -18.15
CA TYR A 171 -4.56 3.41 -18.25
C TYR A 171 -4.35 4.30 -19.48
N LEU A 172 -3.12 4.76 -19.71
CA LEU A 172 -2.79 5.60 -20.86
C LEU A 172 -3.07 4.88 -22.19
N LYS A 173 -2.76 3.58 -22.26
CA LYS A 173 -3.06 2.77 -23.43
C LYS A 173 -4.57 2.72 -23.71
N CYS A 174 -5.38 2.53 -22.67
CA CYS A 174 -6.84 2.52 -22.81
C CYS A 174 -7.41 3.90 -23.19
N GLN A 175 -6.86 5.01 -22.67
CA GLN A 175 -7.30 6.34 -23.08
C GLN A 175 -6.97 6.66 -24.54
N LEU A 176 -5.77 6.31 -25.00
CA LEU A 176 -5.38 6.49 -26.39
C LEU A 176 -6.28 5.68 -27.34
N GLN A 177 -6.64 4.44 -26.96
CA GLN A 177 -7.55 3.60 -27.72
C GLN A 177 -9.00 4.13 -27.73
N ALA A 178 -9.47 4.69 -26.62
CA ALA A 178 -10.79 5.30 -26.54
C ALA A 178 -10.91 6.55 -27.42
N GLN A 179 -9.84 7.36 -27.51
CA GLN A 179 -9.78 8.53 -28.38
C GLN A 179 -9.74 8.16 -29.87
N THR A 180 -9.03 7.08 -30.24
CA THR A 180 -9.02 6.59 -31.63
C THR A 180 -10.36 6.02 -32.07
N ASN A 181 -11.13 5.42 -31.16
CA ASN A 181 -12.47 4.88 -31.48
C ASN A 181 -13.57 5.94 -31.48
N GLN A 182 -13.32 7.15 -30.96
CA GLN A 182 -14.25 8.28 -31.03
C GLN A 182 -14.00 9.19 -32.25
N ALA A 183 -12.86 9.01 -32.93
CA ALA A 183 -12.46 9.75 -34.12
C ALA A 183 -12.63 8.94 -35.43
N ALA A 184 -13.18 7.73 -35.35
CA ALA A 184 -13.52 6.84 -36.46
C ALA A 184 -15.03 6.63 -36.52
#